data_AF-A0ABD2P2Y4-F1
#
_entry.id   AF-A0ABD2P2Y4-F1
#
_cell.length_a   1.000
_cell.length_b   1.000
_cell.length_c   1.000
_cell.angle_alpha   90.00
_cell.angle_beta   90.00
_cell.angle_gamma   90.00
#
_symmetry.space_group_name_H-M   'P 1'
#
loop_
_entity.id
_entity.type
_entity.pdbx_description
1 polymer ?
#
loop_
_entity_poly.entity_id
_entity_poly.type
_entity_poly.pdbx_seq_one_letter_code
_entity_poly.pdbx_strand_id
1 'polypeptide(L)'
;MKKEEAYSKLLSTKTVEDRNIYKNARRRVQEDIRTFKNLFWEKTTEQINTCAGNTGASKAWKTLKSMRTQNNHRSGSNWISMKEWTNHFENLITEDREEYMSSNDRTQEDTNRHMTLVEQPEITTEDVRVALSIIKNGKAPE
;
A
#
# COMPACT_ATOMS: atom_id res chain seq x y z
N MET A 1 -27.35 34.14 4.36
CA MET A 1 -27.40 34.22 2.89
C MET A 1 -26.42 33.21 2.34
N LYS A 2 -26.91 32.19 1.63
CA LYS A 2 -26.07 31.13 1.04
C LYS A 2 -25.33 31.68 -0.18
N LYS A 3 -24.16 31.12 -0.51
CA LYS A 3 -23.33 31.56 -1.66
C LYS A 3 -24.13 31.62 -2.97
N GLU A 4 -25.03 30.65 -3.17
CA GLU A 4 -25.87 30.54 -4.36
C GLU A 4 -26.92 31.66 -4.44
N GLU A 5 -27.61 31.95 -3.34
CA GLU A 5 -28.57 33.06 -3.25
C GLU A 5 -27.90 34.40 -3.53
N ALA A 6 -26.70 34.63 -2.96
CA ALA A 6 -25.92 35.84 -3.20
C ALA A 6 -25.43 35.96 -4.66
N TYR A 7 -25.13 34.83 -5.30
CA TYR A 7 -24.70 34.78 -6.70
C TYR A 7 -25.85 35.10 -7.66
N SER A 8 -27.02 34.49 -7.43
CA SER A 8 -28.23 34.75 -8.21
C SER A 8 -28.65 36.23 -8.10
N LYS A 9 -28.53 36.82 -6.91
CA LYS A 9 -28.80 38.25 -6.71
C LYS A 9 -27.78 39.14 -7.40
N LEU A 10 -26.49 38.82 -7.35
CA LEU A 10 -25.46 39.54 -8.08
C LEU A 10 -25.69 39.50 -9.60
N LEU A 11 -26.14 38.37 -10.14
CA LEU A 11 -26.45 38.21 -11.56
C LEU A 11 -27.62 39.09 -12.01
N SER A 12 -28.61 39.31 -11.15
CA SER A 12 -29.80 40.10 -11.47
C SER A 12 -29.58 41.60 -11.34
N THR A 13 -28.94 42.08 -10.27
CA THR A 13 -28.80 43.53 -10.00
C THR A 13 -27.47 44.13 -10.47
N LYS A 14 -26.40 43.33 -10.58
CA LYS A 14 -25.04 43.74 -11.00
C LYS A 14 -24.47 44.96 -10.23
N THR A 15 -24.91 45.18 -8.99
CA THR A 15 -24.42 46.28 -8.14
C THR A 15 -23.10 45.93 -7.44
N VAL A 16 -22.38 46.97 -6.97
CA VAL A 16 -21.14 46.81 -6.20
C VAL A 16 -21.40 46.18 -4.83
N GLU A 17 -22.47 46.58 -4.15
CA GLU A 17 -22.94 45.98 -2.89
C GLU A 17 -23.17 44.47 -3.02
N ASP A 18 -23.93 44.03 -4.03
CA ASP A 18 -24.22 42.60 -4.20
C ASP A 18 -22.95 41.81 -4.56
N ARG A 19 -21.96 42.45 -5.21
CA ARG A 19 -20.64 41.84 -5.47
C ARG A 19 -19.87 41.61 -4.17
N ASN A 20 -19.89 42.57 -3.26
CA ASN A 20 -19.24 42.45 -1.95
C ASN A 20 -19.94 41.38 -1.08
N ILE A 21 -21.27 41.33 -1.12
CA ILE A 21 -22.05 40.29 -0.42
C ILE A 21 -21.68 38.89 -0.93
N TYR A 22 -21.62 38.70 -2.25
CA TYR A 22 -21.20 37.42 -2.83
C TYR A 22 -19.74 37.06 -2.47
N LYS A 23 -18.81 38.01 -2.52
CA LYS A 23 -17.41 37.77 -2.12
C LYS A 23 -17.32 37.29 -0.68
N ASN A 24 -18.05 37.91 0.24
CA ASN A 24 -18.07 37.52 1.65
C ASN A 24 -18.68 36.12 1.85
N ALA A 25 -19.79 35.82 1.16
CA ALA A 25 -20.39 34.49 1.21
C ALA A 25 -19.46 33.40 0.64
N ARG A 26 -18.76 33.70 -0.47
CA ARG A 26 -17.75 32.79 -1.04
C ARG A 26 -16.58 32.56 -0.09
N ARG A 27 -16.09 33.61 0.57
CA ARG A 27 -14.99 33.51 1.53
C ARG A 27 -15.35 32.58 2.69
N ARG A 28 -16.54 32.77 3.26
CA ARG A 28 -17.06 31.89 4.34
C ARG A 28 -17.12 30.42 3.90
N VAL A 29 -17.67 30.12 2.71
CA VAL A 29 -17.70 28.74 2.20
C VAL A 29 -16.30 28.16 2.03
N GLN A 30 -15.32 28.96 1.58
CA GLN A 30 -13.94 28.48 1.48
C GLN A 30 -13.27 28.26 2.83
N GLU A 31 -13.57 29.11 3.83
CA GLU A 31 -13.16 28.92 5.21
C GLU A 31 -13.73 27.59 5.76
N ASP A 32 -15.03 27.34 5.58
CA ASP A 32 -15.70 26.11 6.01
C ASP A 32 -15.14 24.84 5.33
N ILE A 33 -14.85 24.92 4.03
CA ILE A 33 -14.20 23.80 3.31
C ILE A 33 -12.81 23.54 3.87
N ARG A 34 -12.05 24.60 4.17
CA ARG A 34 -10.70 24.47 4.70
C ARG A 34 -10.71 23.87 6.10
N THR A 35 -11.58 24.35 6.99
CA THR A 35 -11.72 23.80 8.35
C THR A 35 -12.15 22.34 8.31
N PHE A 36 -13.11 21.98 7.46
CA PHE A 36 -13.53 20.59 7.30
C PHE A 36 -12.39 19.69 6.79
N LYS A 37 -11.66 20.12 5.76
CA LYS A 37 -10.52 19.36 5.24
C LYS A 37 -9.42 19.18 6.29
N ASN A 38 -9.12 20.22 7.06
CA ASN A 38 -8.12 20.15 8.12
C ASN A 38 -8.55 19.17 9.22
N LEU A 39 -9.80 19.26 9.70
CA LEU A 39 -10.34 18.32 10.69
C LEU A 39 -10.33 16.87 10.20
N PHE A 40 -10.64 16.66 8.92
CA PHE A 40 -10.55 15.33 8.32
C PHE A 40 -9.11 14.81 8.35
N TRP A 41 -8.14 15.62 7.92
CA TRP A 41 -6.73 15.25 7.94
C TRP A 41 -6.18 15.02 9.34
N GLU A 42 -6.55 15.85 10.32
CA GLU A 42 -6.18 15.67 11.73
C GLU A 42 -6.68 14.32 12.25
N LYS A 43 -7.96 14.00 12.01
CA LYS A 43 -8.57 12.73 12.41
C LYS A 43 -7.92 11.53 11.72
N THR A 44 -7.67 11.61 10.42
CA THR A 44 -6.99 10.55 9.67
C THR A 44 -5.57 10.34 10.20
N THR A 45 -4.85 11.41 10.48
CA THR A 45 -3.49 11.35 11.03
C THR A 45 -3.49 10.76 12.44
N GLU A 46 -4.44 11.13 13.29
CA GLU A 46 -4.64 10.54 14.62
C GLU A 46 -4.93 9.03 14.53
N GLN A 47 -5.79 8.61 13.61
CA GLN A 47 -6.08 7.19 13.38
C GLN A 47 -4.86 6.41 12.89
N ILE A 48 -4.10 6.97 11.94
CA ILE A 48 -2.86 6.36 11.45
C ILE A 48 -1.84 6.26 12.59
N ASN A 49 -1.63 7.32 13.36
CA ASN A 49 -0.70 7.31 14.50
C ASN A 49 -1.11 6.31 15.59
N THR A 50 -2.40 6.17 15.86
CA THR A 50 -2.93 5.18 16.80
C THR A 50 -2.71 3.75 16.30
N CYS A 51 -3.00 3.50 15.02
CA CYS A 51 -2.83 2.17 14.42
C CYS A 51 -1.36 1.79 14.19
N ALA A 52 -0.50 2.73 13.80
CA ALA A 52 0.92 2.53 13.58
C ALA A 52 1.71 2.48 14.90
N GLY A 53 1.20 3.11 15.96
CA GLY A 53 1.78 3.06 17.30
C GLY A 53 1.40 1.80 18.09
N ASN A 54 1.39 1.94 19.42
CA ASN A 54 1.21 0.84 20.37
C ASN A 54 -0.09 0.05 20.20
N THR A 55 -1.13 0.60 19.56
CA THR A 55 -2.42 -0.08 19.43
C THR A 55 -2.42 -1.15 18.35
N GLY A 56 -1.67 -0.99 17.26
CA GLY A 56 -1.48 -2.04 16.24
C GLY A 56 -0.72 -3.23 16.83
N ALA A 57 0.40 -2.97 17.50
CA ALA A 57 1.17 -3.98 18.21
C ALA A 57 0.36 -4.65 19.34
N SER A 58 -0.42 -3.88 20.11
CA SER A 58 -1.27 -4.42 21.17
C SER A 58 -2.44 -5.25 20.64
N LYS A 59 -3.05 -4.86 19.51
CA LYS A 59 -4.07 -5.67 18.82
C LYS A 59 -3.48 -6.96 18.28
N ALA A 60 -2.32 -6.90 17.61
CA ALA A 60 -1.59 -8.08 17.16
C ALA A 60 -1.24 -9.01 18.33
N TRP A 61 -0.76 -8.46 19.45
CA TRP A 61 -0.43 -9.22 20.65
C TRP A 61 -1.66 -9.83 21.32
N LYS A 62 -2.80 -9.12 21.35
CA LYS A 62 -4.09 -9.67 21.81
C LYS A 62 -4.55 -10.82 20.91
N THR A 63 -4.42 -10.68 19.59
CA THR A 63 -4.75 -11.75 18.63
C THR A 63 -3.85 -12.97 18.80
N LEU A 64 -2.53 -12.78 18.92
CA LEU A 64 -1.59 -13.88 19.18
C LEU A 64 -1.90 -14.56 20.53
N LYS A 65 -2.25 -13.80 21.56
CA LYS A 65 -2.64 -14.32 22.87
C LYS A 65 -3.98 -15.07 22.82
N SER A 66 -4.96 -14.59 22.04
CA SER A 66 -6.23 -15.31 21.84
C SER A 66 -6.04 -16.59 21.05
N MET A 67 -5.20 -16.59 20.00
CA MET A 67 -4.84 -17.80 19.25
C MET A 67 -4.15 -18.84 20.14
N ARG A 68 -3.21 -18.41 21.01
CA ARG A 68 -2.58 -19.30 22.00
C ARG A 68 -3.60 -19.88 22.99
N THR A 69 -4.54 -19.07 23.44
CA THR A 69 -5.58 -19.51 24.39
C THR A 69 -6.59 -20.46 23.72
N GLN A 70 -6.92 -20.23 22.44
CA GLN A 70 -7.80 -21.12 21.66
C GLN A 70 -7.13 -22.45 21.33
N ASN A 71 -5.82 -22.47 21.04
CA ASN A 71 -5.04 -23.71 20.87
C ASN A 71 -4.84 -24.50 22.17
N ASN A 72 -5.06 -23.88 23.34
CA ASN A 72 -5.02 -24.58 24.63
C ASN A 72 -6.23 -25.53 24.81
N HIS A 73 -7.26 -25.40 23.99
CA HIS A 73 -8.37 -26.34 23.93
C HIS A 73 -8.19 -27.27 22.72
N ARG A 74 -7.40 -28.34 22.92
CA ARG A 74 -7.19 -29.44 21.96
C ARG A 74 -6.53 -29.03 20.64
N SER A 75 -5.22 -28.82 20.68
CA SER A 75 -4.38 -29.25 19.57
C SER A 75 -3.32 -30.16 20.15
N GLY A 76 -3.58 -31.48 20.07
CA GLY A 76 -2.46 -32.42 20.06
C GLY A 76 -1.49 -31.87 19.04
N SER A 77 -0.27 -31.58 19.49
CA SER A 77 0.74 -30.99 18.64
C SER A 77 0.89 -31.91 17.42
N ASN A 78 0.34 -31.51 16.27
CA ASN A 78 0.54 -32.23 15.03
C ASN A 78 1.99 -31.95 14.64
N TRP A 79 2.89 -32.72 15.24
CA TRP A 79 4.27 -32.78 14.83
C TRP A 79 4.24 -33.29 13.41
N ILE A 80 4.46 -32.37 12.47
CA ILE A 80 4.71 -32.74 11.09
C ILE A 80 5.96 -33.61 11.13
N SER A 81 5.79 -34.87 10.80
CA SER A 81 6.87 -35.84 10.80
C SER A 81 7.93 -35.42 9.79
N MET A 82 9.18 -35.82 10.02
CA MET A 82 10.26 -35.53 9.07
C MET A 82 9.94 -36.08 7.67
N LYS A 83 9.19 -37.20 7.62
CA LYS A 83 8.71 -37.81 6.38
C LYS A 83 7.77 -36.88 5.58
N GLU A 84 6.84 -36.21 6.26
CA GLU A 84 5.92 -35.26 5.63
C GLU A 84 6.67 -34.02 5.12
N TRP A 85 7.69 -33.56 5.85
CA TRP A 85 8.56 -32.50 5.37
C TRP A 85 9.35 -32.88 4.13
N THR A 86 9.96 -34.08 4.11
CA THR A 86 10.67 -34.57 2.92
C THR A 86 9.74 -34.68 1.73
N ASN A 87 8.55 -35.27 1.89
CA ASN A 87 7.59 -35.38 0.80
C ASN A 87 7.13 -34.01 0.28
N HIS A 88 6.91 -33.04 1.19
CA HIS A 88 6.50 -31.70 0.79
C HIS A 88 7.57 -31.00 -0.06
N PHE A 89 8.83 -31.05 0.37
CA PHE A 89 9.93 -30.42 -0.37
C PHE A 89 10.31 -31.19 -1.63
N GLU A 90 10.19 -32.52 -1.64
CA GLU A 90 10.38 -33.35 -2.83
C GLU A 90 9.35 -32.98 -3.90
N ASN A 91 8.07 -32.86 -3.53
CA ASN A 91 7.02 -32.41 -4.46
C ASN A 91 7.23 -30.96 -4.93
N LEU A 92 7.76 -30.10 -4.06
CA LEU A 92 8.07 -28.70 -4.42
C LEU A 92 9.22 -28.63 -5.43
N ILE A 93 10.28 -29.43 -5.24
CA ILE A 93 11.45 -29.46 -6.12
C ILE A 93 11.14 -30.16 -7.44
N THR A 94 10.28 -31.18 -7.42
CA THR A 94 9.86 -31.89 -8.64
C THR A 94 8.95 -31.02 -9.51
N GLU A 95 8.29 -30.00 -8.91
CA GLU A 95 7.48 -28.96 -9.56
C GLU A 95 6.51 -29.54 -10.62
N ASP A 96 5.72 -30.54 -10.23
CA ASP A 96 4.78 -31.30 -11.09
C ASP A 96 3.53 -30.52 -11.53
N ARG A 97 3.49 -29.20 -11.38
CA ARG A 97 2.31 -28.40 -11.74
C ARG A 97 2.20 -28.28 -13.26
N GLU A 98 1.00 -28.51 -13.80
CA GLU A 98 0.72 -28.47 -15.25
C GLU A 98 1.18 -27.16 -15.92
N GLU A 99 1.10 -26.05 -15.17
CA GLU A 99 1.54 -24.71 -15.58
C GLU A 99 3.06 -24.58 -15.86
N TYR A 100 3.88 -25.48 -15.34
CA TYR A 100 5.34 -25.53 -15.58
C TYR A 100 5.78 -26.74 -16.43
N MET A 101 4.93 -27.76 -16.54
CA MET A 101 5.18 -28.95 -17.38
C MET A 101 4.92 -28.70 -18.88
N SER A 102 4.22 -27.63 -19.25
CA SER A 102 3.98 -27.28 -20.66
C SER A 102 5.18 -26.58 -21.29
N SER A 103 6.22 -27.35 -21.61
CA SER A 103 7.36 -26.90 -22.43
C SER A 103 7.13 -27.12 -23.94
N ASN A 104 5.89 -27.29 -24.40
CA ASN A 104 5.61 -27.58 -25.81
C ASN A 104 4.66 -26.62 -26.54
N ASP A 105 4.23 -25.51 -25.94
CA ASP A 105 3.62 -24.39 -26.68
C ASP A 105 4.59 -23.21 -26.78
N ARG A 106 5.71 -23.45 -27.46
CA ARG A 106 6.44 -22.37 -28.14
C ARG A 106 6.14 -22.43 -29.62
N THR A 107 4.86 -22.34 -29.99
CA THR A 107 4.44 -22.23 -31.38
C THR A 107 3.74 -20.89 -31.58
N GLN A 108 4.53 -19.90 -32.02
CA GLN A 108 4.17 -18.90 -33.03
C GLN A 108 2.81 -18.18 -32.96
N GLU A 109 2.29 -17.79 -31.80
CA GLU A 109 1.17 -16.83 -31.77
C GLU A 109 1.30 -15.81 -30.64
N ASP A 110 2.39 -15.03 -30.63
CA ASP A 110 2.38 -13.75 -29.89
C ASP A 110 3.40 -12.74 -30.44
N THR A 111 3.56 -12.73 -31.77
CA THR A 111 4.30 -11.69 -32.52
C THR A 111 3.67 -10.30 -32.45
N ASN A 112 2.72 -10.01 -31.55
CA ASN A 112 1.99 -8.72 -31.53
C ASN A 112 1.74 -8.09 -30.16
N ARG A 113 2.58 -8.37 -29.15
CA ARG A 113 2.71 -7.48 -28.00
C ARG A 113 4.18 -7.19 -27.72
N HIS A 114 4.60 -6.03 -28.17
CA HIS A 114 5.88 -5.40 -27.87
C HIS A 114 6.02 -5.19 -26.34
N MET A 115 6.41 -6.23 -25.61
CA MET A 115 7.05 -6.11 -24.32
C MET A 115 8.56 -6.08 -24.57
N THR A 116 9.14 -4.90 -24.41
CA THR A 116 10.57 -4.68 -24.39
C THR A 116 11.17 -5.63 -23.35
N LEU A 117 11.93 -6.61 -23.83
CA LEU A 117 12.80 -7.45 -23.01
C LEU A 117 13.83 -6.50 -22.40
N VAL A 118 13.61 -6.06 -21.16
CA VAL A 118 14.67 -5.40 -20.39
C VAL A 118 15.61 -6.53 -19.99
N GLU A 119 16.71 -6.67 -20.72
CA GLU A 119 17.86 -7.46 -20.29
C GLU A 119 18.19 -7.04 -18.86
N GLN A 120 17.97 -7.93 -17.89
CA GLN A 120 18.43 -7.68 -16.54
C GLN A 120 19.96 -7.71 -16.57
N PRO A 121 20.65 -6.66 -16.11
CA PRO A 121 22.10 -6.66 -16.10
C PRO A 121 22.58 -7.78 -15.18
N GLU A 122 23.39 -8.66 -15.73
CA GLU A 122 24.00 -9.77 -15.00
C GLU A 122 24.95 -9.18 -13.95
N ILE A 123 24.58 -9.28 -12.67
CA ILE A 123 25.36 -8.71 -11.56
C ILE A 123 26.65 -9.52 -11.42
N THR A 124 27.79 -8.86 -11.65
CA THR A 124 29.09 -9.50 -11.57
C THR A 124 29.62 -9.52 -10.14
N THR A 125 30.60 -10.37 -9.86
CA THR A 125 31.22 -10.46 -8.54
C THR A 125 31.93 -9.18 -8.12
N GLU A 126 32.38 -8.35 -9.07
CA GLU A 126 32.99 -7.06 -8.78
C GLU A 126 31.95 -6.03 -8.32
N ASP A 127 30.73 -6.07 -8.84
CA ASP A 127 29.63 -5.19 -8.40
C ASP A 127 29.26 -5.43 -6.93
N VAL A 128 29.25 -6.70 -6.51
CA VAL A 128 29.04 -7.09 -5.12
C VAL A 128 30.18 -6.59 -4.23
N ARG A 129 31.43 -6.68 -4.70
CA ARG A 129 32.61 -6.23 -3.97
C ARG A 129 32.62 -4.72 -3.77
N VAL A 130 32.27 -3.96 -4.79
CA VAL A 130 32.12 -2.50 -4.72
C VAL A 130 31.01 -2.13 -3.74
N ALA A 131 29.83 -2.75 -3.85
CA ALA A 131 28.72 -2.51 -2.93
C ALA A 131 29.11 -2.76 -1.46
N LEU A 132 29.81 -3.85 -1.17
CA LEU A 132 30.31 -4.15 0.18
C LEU A 132 31.36 -3.14 0.65
N SER A 133 32.21 -2.64 -0.24
CA SER A 133 33.21 -1.61 0.11
C SER A 133 32.57 -0.26 0.47
N ILE A 134 31.48 0.11 -0.22
CA ILE A 134 30.69 1.33 0.02
C ILE A 134 29.99 1.23 1.38
N ILE A 135 29.34 0.09 1.65
CA ILE A 135 28.69 -0.19 2.94
C ILE A 135 29.70 -0.11 4.09
N LYS A 136 30.88 -0.72 3.92
CA LYS A 136 31.94 -0.74 4.94
C LYS A 136 32.48 0.66 5.26
N ASN A 137 32.53 1.55 4.27
CA ASN A 137 33.04 2.91 4.43
C ASN A 137 31.94 3.96 4.75
N GLY A 138 30.68 3.52 4.91
CA GLY A 138 29.59 4.35 5.43
C GLY A 138 29.18 5.54 4.57
N LYS A 139 29.57 5.59 3.29
CA LYS A 139 29.12 6.62 2.34
C LYS A 139 28.12 6.00 1.36
N ALA A 140 26.96 6.61 1.18
CA ALA A 140 26.03 6.20 0.13
C ALA A 140 26.63 6.52 -1.26
N PRO A 141 26.39 5.67 -2.28
CA PRO A 141 26.75 6.02 -3.65
C PRO A 141 25.92 7.23 -4.13
N GLU A 142 26.55 8.20 -4.78
CA GLU A 142 25.87 9.29 -5.52
C GLU A 142 25.17 8.76 -6.77
#